data_AF-A0A2M6UAX4-F1
#
_entry.id   AF-A0A2M6UAX4-F1
#
_cell.length_a   1.000
_cell.length_b   1.000
_cell.length_c   1.000
_cell.angle_alpha   90.00
_cell.angle_beta   90.00
_cell.angle_gamma   90.00
#
_symmetry.space_group_name_H-M   'P 1'
#
loop_
_entity.id
_entity.type
_entity.pdbx_description
1 polymer ?
#
loop_
_entity_poly.entity_id
_entity_poly.type
_entity_poly.pdbx_seq_one_letter_code
_entity_poly.pdbx_strand_id
1 'polypeptide(L)'
;MVVTRVNVSIPLSTTSENGFFNHRETPQRQLLGYAVKMRIQQPHYYLEFQDVPLELAAELLDRIRVILPWAALRLDFGILAAGGDLRVADGPTFDGQFATAYPVHLAPAPIRVASNHRSEEADARLFSALIEGAELEHLIGPSPQPELKLACEIFASVDFEASNNAQFLTLISILEIMAKPAPRPKPCLDIIEDAMVRMKSEAETAMDPALRQALFDMHKGAIHWKSESIRSSVRRLAMDVARTLGDPDPGAVGKSAVRLYDKRSLVVHQGETASLSEARFARQFVREVLAVAAGSYEHIRERFPTN
;
A
#
# COMPACT_ATOMS: atom_id res chain seq x y z
N MET A 1 2.76 -15.56 37.97
CA MET A 1 3.73 -15.83 36.88
C MET A 1 4.50 -14.55 36.63
N VAL A 2 5.83 -14.61 36.52
CA VAL A 2 6.64 -13.43 36.16
C VAL A 2 6.47 -13.20 34.66
N VAL A 3 5.92 -12.06 34.27
CA VAL A 3 5.80 -11.67 32.85
C VAL A 3 7.18 -11.22 32.38
N THR A 4 7.77 -11.95 31.43
CA THR A 4 9.05 -11.60 30.83
C THR A 4 8.85 -10.40 29.90
N ARG A 5 9.52 -9.28 30.18
CA ARG A 5 9.51 -8.09 29.33
C ARG A 5 10.76 -8.03 28.45
N VAL A 6 10.59 -7.53 27.24
CA VAL A 6 11.63 -7.35 26.22
C VAL A 6 11.50 -5.98 25.56
N ASN A 7 12.59 -5.50 24.99
CA ASN A 7 12.55 -4.47 23.98
C ASN A 7 12.43 -5.13 22.60
N VAL A 8 11.73 -4.50 21.67
CA VAL A 8 11.55 -5.00 20.30
C VAL A 8 12.17 -4.01 19.32
N SER A 9 13.20 -4.44 18.60
CA SER A 9 13.85 -3.66 17.54
C SER A 9 13.33 -4.11 16.18
N ILE A 10 12.73 -3.19 15.42
CA ILE A 10 12.15 -3.45 14.10
C ILE A 10 12.95 -2.67 13.06
N PRO A 11 13.78 -3.33 12.23
CA PRO A 11 14.52 -2.65 11.17
C PRO A 11 13.58 -2.16 10.07
N LEU A 12 13.85 -0.94 9.61
CA LEU A 12 13.14 -0.26 8.54
C LEU A 12 14.06 -0.07 7.32
N SER A 13 13.48 -0.29 6.14
CA SER A 13 14.01 0.12 4.85
C SER A 13 13.27 1.40 4.42
N THR A 14 14.01 2.41 3.97
CA THR A 14 13.46 3.68 3.48
C THR A 14 14.24 4.14 2.26
N THR A 15 13.56 4.78 1.31
CA THR A 15 14.16 5.31 0.07
C THR A 15 14.60 6.76 0.18
N SER A 16 14.44 7.38 1.34
CA SER A 16 14.82 8.78 1.49
C SER A 16 16.32 8.98 1.58
N GLU A 17 16.84 9.75 0.62
CA GLU A 17 18.21 10.27 0.64
C GLU A 17 18.37 11.40 1.68
N ASN A 18 17.29 12.10 2.01
CA ASN A 18 17.28 13.19 2.98
C ASN A 18 16.95 12.63 4.36
N GLY A 19 17.99 12.23 5.10
CA GLY A 19 17.94 11.64 6.44
C GLY A 19 16.74 12.10 7.27
N PHE A 20 15.76 11.21 7.40
CA PHE A 20 14.45 11.53 7.97
C PHE A 20 14.37 11.38 9.50
N PHE A 21 15.49 11.09 10.15
CA PHE A 21 15.47 10.71 11.55
C PHE A 21 16.69 11.35 12.24
N ASN A 22 16.50 11.95 13.42
CA ASN A 22 17.55 12.50 14.27
C ASN A 22 17.67 11.74 15.60
N HIS A 23 18.89 11.72 16.13
CA HIS A 23 19.31 11.02 17.35
C HIS A 23 19.26 11.91 18.60
N ARG A 24 19.00 13.22 18.49
CA ARG A 24 19.06 14.10 19.68
C ARG A 24 17.76 14.04 20.47
N GLU A 25 17.79 13.19 21.50
CA GLU A 25 16.84 13.16 22.63
C GLU A 25 15.38 13.28 22.21
N THR A 26 14.98 12.48 21.20
CA THR A 26 13.57 12.42 20.82
C THR A 26 12.78 11.96 22.05
N PRO A 27 11.81 12.75 22.55
CA PRO A 27 11.03 12.35 23.70
C PRO A 27 10.41 10.98 23.41
N GLN A 28 10.51 10.08 24.38
CA GLN A 28 9.89 8.76 24.33
C GLN A 28 8.42 8.95 23.92
N ARG A 29 8.05 8.45 22.73
CA ARG A 29 6.68 8.53 22.24
C ARG A 29 5.92 7.28 22.65
N GLN A 30 4.60 7.37 22.63
CA GLN A 30 3.73 6.21 22.86
C GLN A 30 3.14 5.78 21.53
N LEU A 31 3.21 4.49 21.22
CA LEU A 31 2.57 3.89 20.06
C LEU A 31 2.10 2.48 20.43
N LEU A 32 0.84 2.17 20.16
CA LEU A 32 0.21 0.89 20.52
C LEU A 32 0.32 0.55 22.03
N GLY A 33 0.35 1.58 22.89
CA GLY A 33 0.47 1.45 24.34
C GLY A 33 1.89 1.21 24.86
N TYR A 34 2.90 1.29 24.00
CA TYR A 34 4.30 1.10 24.36
C TYR A 34 5.11 2.34 24.08
N ALA A 35 6.11 2.55 24.93
CA ALA A 35 7.16 3.50 24.66
C ALA A 35 7.93 3.08 23.41
N VAL A 36 8.08 4.00 22.47
CA VAL A 36 8.79 3.80 21.22
C VAL A 36 9.77 4.94 20.98
N LYS A 37 10.93 4.61 20.43
CA LYS A 37 11.89 5.58 19.90
C LYS A 37 12.43 5.09 18.57
N MET A 38 12.89 6.04 17.75
CA MET A 38 13.63 5.72 16.54
C MET A 38 15.11 5.59 16.90
N ARG A 39 15.75 4.50 16.50
CA ARG A 39 17.19 4.32 16.58
C ARG A 39 17.79 4.36 15.19
N ILE A 40 18.82 5.18 15.02
CA ILE A 40 19.46 5.41 13.74
C ILE A 40 20.87 4.85 13.80
N GLN A 41 21.14 3.87 12.95
CA GLN A 41 22.47 3.32 12.72
C GLN A 41 22.65 3.18 11.23
N GLN A 42 22.93 4.31 10.61
CA GLN A 42 22.95 4.43 9.16
C GLN A 42 23.83 3.36 8.49
N PRO A 43 23.37 2.82 7.34
CA PRO A 43 22.20 3.25 6.57
C PRO A 43 20.84 2.73 7.11
N HIS A 44 20.82 2.10 8.28
CA HIS A 44 19.65 1.44 8.84
C HIS A 44 18.92 2.29 9.88
N TYR A 45 17.60 2.12 9.93
CA TYR A 45 16.70 2.76 10.88
C TYR A 45 15.93 1.68 11.61
N TYR A 46 15.66 1.87 12.91
CA TYR A 46 14.97 0.88 13.73
C TYR A 46 13.90 1.56 14.58
N LEU A 47 12.68 1.03 14.57
CA LEU A 47 11.72 1.32 15.62
C LEU A 47 12.04 0.44 16.82
N GLU A 48 12.34 1.06 17.95
CA GLU A 48 12.62 0.36 19.20
C GLU A 48 11.48 0.58 20.19
N PHE A 49 10.71 -0.47 20.43
CA PHE A 49 9.67 -0.51 21.46
C PHE A 49 10.26 -1.02 22.77
N GLN A 50 9.86 -0.41 23.88
CA GLN A 50 10.40 -0.70 25.20
C GLN A 50 9.37 -1.37 26.09
N ASP A 51 9.85 -2.26 26.96
CA ASP A 51 9.05 -2.90 28.02
C ASP A 51 7.81 -3.71 27.53
N VAL A 52 7.93 -4.31 26.35
CA VAL A 52 6.88 -5.13 25.72
C VAL A 52 6.84 -6.52 26.38
N PRO A 53 5.68 -7.03 26.83
CA PRO A 53 5.55 -8.43 27.23
C PRO A 53 5.95 -9.36 26.07
N LEU A 54 6.81 -10.33 26.32
CA LEU A 54 7.37 -11.20 25.28
C LEU A 54 6.27 -11.90 24.46
N GLU A 55 5.19 -12.32 25.11
CA GLU A 55 4.03 -12.95 24.49
C GLU A 55 3.26 -12.04 23.52
N LEU A 56 3.40 -10.71 23.65
CA LEU A 56 2.75 -9.71 22.77
C LEU A 56 3.69 -9.17 21.70
N ALA A 57 4.97 -9.52 21.72
CA ALA A 57 5.97 -8.92 20.83
C ALA A 57 5.73 -9.27 19.35
N ALA A 58 5.25 -10.48 19.05
CA ALA A 58 4.91 -10.90 17.69
C ALA A 58 3.68 -10.17 17.17
N GLU A 59 2.62 -10.07 17.98
CA GLU A 59 1.41 -9.31 17.65
C GLU A 59 1.75 -7.82 17.41
N LEU A 60 2.60 -7.24 18.26
CA LEU A 60 3.08 -5.87 18.09
C LEU A 60 3.75 -5.70 16.71
N LEU A 61 4.67 -6.59 16.34
CA LEU A 61 5.33 -6.55 15.03
C LEU A 61 4.34 -6.60 13.87
N ASP A 62 3.34 -7.48 13.94
CA ASP A 62 2.31 -7.60 12.91
C ASP A 62 1.47 -6.33 12.80
N ARG A 63 1.10 -5.71 13.94
CA ARG A 63 0.40 -4.42 13.95
C ARG A 63 1.25 -3.31 13.35
N ILE A 64 2.56 -3.26 13.67
CA ILE A 64 3.48 -2.29 13.06
C ILE A 64 3.57 -2.46 11.55
N ARG A 65 3.64 -3.70 11.05
CA ARG A 65 3.66 -3.98 9.62
C ARG A 65 2.40 -3.52 8.89
N VAL A 66 1.25 -3.51 9.57
CA VAL A 66 -0.01 -3.02 8.99
C VAL A 66 -0.07 -1.49 8.93
N ILE A 67 0.44 -0.79 9.93
CA ILE A 67 0.37 0.69 9.99
C ILE A 67 1.53 1.38 9.25
N LEU A 68 2.66 0.70 9.07
CA LEU A 68 3.83 1.29 8.41
C LEU A 68 3.57 1.67 6.94
N PRO A 69 2.83 0.86 6.13
CA PRO A 69 2.44 1.27 4.79
C PRO A 69 1.54 2.52 4.76
N TRP A 70 0.72 2.74 5.77
CA TRP A 70 -0.03 3.99 5.92
C TRP A 70 0.93 5.17 6.16
N ALA A 71 1.95 4.98 6.99
CA ALA A 71 2.96 6.01 7.18
C ALA A 71 3.72 6.35 5.89
N ALA A 72 4.04 5.34 5.07
CA ALA A 72 4.62 5.53 3.74
C ALA A 72 3.71 6.38 2.84
N LEU A 73 2.39 6.09 2.83
CA LEU A 73 1.38 6.87 2.10
C LEU A 73 1.34 8.33 2.53
N ARG A 74 1.29 8.56 3.85
CA ARG A 74 1.17 9.91 4.43
C ARG A 74 2.41 10.75 4.18
N LEU A 75 3.59 10.13 4.26
CA LEU A 75 4.85 10.81 4.05
C LEU A 75 5.30 10.89 2.59
N ASP A 76 4.61 10.18 1.70
CA ASP A 76 4.89 10.13 0.26
C ASP A 76 6.26 9.53 -0.09
N PHE A 77 6.72 8.53 0.67
CA PHE A 77 7.91 7.76 0.33
C PHE A 77 7.84 6.32 0.86
N GLY A 78 8.61 5.42 0.25
CA GLY A 78 8.64 4.00 0.61
C GLY A 78 9.22 3.76 2.00
N ILE A 79 8.46 3.05 2.83
CA ILE A 79 8.86 2.61 4.17
C ILE A 79 8.40 1.18 4.36
N LEU A 80 9.35 0.27 4.56
CA LEU A 80 9.07 -1.15 4.76
C LEU A 80 9.75 -1.64 6.03
N ALA A 81 9.09 -2.52 6.77
CA ALA A 81 9.75 -3.31 7.81
C ALA A 81 10.32 -4.57 7.18
N ALA A 82 11.38 -5.14 7.75
CA ALA A 82 11.90 -6.42 7.29
C ALA A 82 10.80 -7.51 7.31
N GLY A 83 10.72 -8.31 6.25
CA GLY A 83 9.89 -9.50 6.21
C GLY A 83 10.50 -10.64 7.03
N GLY A 84 9.69 -11.38 7.79
CA GLY A 84 10.12 -12.55 8.58
C GLY A 84 9.55 -12.60 9.99
N ASP A 85 9.72 -13.72 10.68
CA ASP A 85 9.21 -13.84 12.05
C ASP A 85 10.05 -13.03 13.04
N LEU A 86 9.44 -12.66 14.17
CA LEU A 86 10.14 -12.04 15.28
C LEU A 86 11.17 -13.03 15.84
N ARG A 87 12.44 -12.61 15.90
CA ARG A 87 13.49 -13.38 16.57
C ARG A 87 13.61 -12.97 18.03
N VAL A 88 14.03 -13.90 18.88
CA VAL A 88 14.35 -13.63 20.29
C VAL A 88 15.86 -13.81 20.46
N ALA A 89 16.53 -12.77 20.97
CA ALA A 89 17.95 -12.81 21.28
C ALA A 89 18.16 -12.94 22.79
N ASP A 90 19.07 -13.82 23.19
CA ASP A 90 19.44 -14.01 24.60
C ASP A 90 20.38 -12.89 25.13
N GLY A 91 20.87 -12.03 24.24
CA GLY A 91 21.85 -10.99 24.57
C GLY A 91 21.65 -9.70 23.77
N PRO A 92 22.54 -8.69 23.96
CA PRO A 92 22.40 -7.39 23.31
C PRO A 92 22.72 -7.43 21.83
N THR A 93 23.49 -8.44 21.38
CA THR A 93 24.09 -8.49 20.06
C THR A 93 23.26 -9.36 19.13
N PHE A 94 22.90 -8.83 17.95
CA PHE A 94 22.13 -9.53 16.92
C PHE A 94 22.46 -8.98 15.52
N ASP A 95 21.94 -9.59 14.46
CA ASP A 95 22.30 -9.24 13.07
C ASP A 95 21.72 -7.91 12.57
N GLY A 96 20.67 -7.40 13.23
CA GLY A 96 19.95 -6.18 12.86
C GLY A 96 19.12 -6.30 11.56
N GLN A 97 19.01 -7.49 10.98
CA GLN A 97 18.31 -7.71 9.70
C GLN A 97 16.84 -8.02 9.90
N PHE A 98 16.51 -8.63 11.03
CA PHE A 98 15.17 -9.08 11.35
C PHE A 98 14.67 -8.35 12.59
N ALA A 99 13.35 -8.26 12.70
CA ALA A 99 12.74 -7.81 13.94
C ALA A 99 13.19 -8.72 15.08
N THR A 100 13.71 -8.13 16.14
CA THR A 100 14.36 -8.86 17.24
C THR A 100 13.88 -8.35 18.58
N ALA A 101 13.36 -9.25 19.41
CA ALA A 101 13.11 -9.05 20.83
C ALA A 101 14.38 -9.36 21.64
N TYR A 102 14.73 -8.48 22.58
CA TYR A 102 15.91 -8.63 23.43
C TYR A 102 15.65 -8.12 24.87
N PRO A 103 16.39 -8.57 25.89
CA PRO A 103 16.13 -8.20 27.28
C PRO A 103 16.19 -6.68 27.55
N VAL A 104 15.23 -6.15 28.33
CA VAL A 104 15.05 -4.70 28.60
C VAL A 104 16.30 -4.01 29.15
N HIS A 105 17.08 -4.71 29.98
CA HIS A 105 18.24 -4.17 30.68
C HIS A 105 19.52 -4.11 29.84
N LEU A 106 19.45 -4.56 28.58
CA LEU A 106 20.60 -4.62 27.69
C LEU A 106 20.52 -3.52 26.63
N ALA A 107 21.64 -2.83 26.40
CA ALA A 107 21.74 -1.89 25.30
C ALA A 107 21.90 -2.69 23.98
N PRO A 108 21.01 -2.51 22.99
CA PRO A 108 21.08 -3.27 21.75
C PRO A 108 22.36 -2.95 20.95
N ALA A 109 23.02 -3.95 20.40
CA ALA A 109 24.26 -3.83 19.64
C ALA A 109 24.19 -4.63 18.31
N PRO A 110 23.41 -4.17 17.31
CA PRO A 110 23.34 -4.85 16.03
C PRO A 110 24.66 -4.74 15.26
N ILE A 111 25.11 -5.84 14.66
CA ILE A 111 26.41 -5.96 13.98
C ILE A 111 26.28 -5.47 12.53
N ARG A 112 26.31 -4.15 12.28
CA ARG A 112 26.46 -3.56 10.93
C ARG A 112 27.31 -2.29 10.94
N VAL A 113 28.14 -2.09 9.91
CA VAL A 113 29.14 -1.00 9.78
C VAL A 113 28.51 0.29 9.25
N ALA A 114 28.91 1.44 9.81
CA ALA A 114 28.21 2.73 9.71
C ALA A 114 28.78 3.73 8.67
N SER A 115 27.94 4.67 8.25
CA SER A 115 28.28 5.96 7.60
C SER A 115 27.28 7.06 8.04
N ASN A 116 27.60 8.36 8.00
CA ASN A 116 26.91 9.46 8.76
C ASN A 116 26.20 10.52 7.89
N HIS A 117 24.91 10.86 8.12
CA HIS A 117 24.08 11.99 7.59
C HIS A 117 22.93 12.40 8.59
N ARG A 118 22.38 13.65 8.58
CA ARG A 118 21.43 14.18 9.62
C ARG A 118 20.36 15.20 9.13
N SER A 119 19.12 15.18 9.67
CA SER A 119 18.16 16.33 9.76
C SER A 119 17.02 16.10 10.82
N GLU A 120 16.38 17.16 11.36
CA GLU A 120 15.54 17.17 12.60
C GLU A 120 14.01 17.04 12.45
N GLU A 121 13.41 17.33 11.28
CA GLU A 121 11.95 17.56 11.18
C GLU A 121 11.10 16.29 10.98
N ALA A 122 11.73 15.16 10.68
CA ALA A 122 11.05 14.04 10.03
C ALA A 122 10.67 12.87 10.95
N ASP A 123 11.29 12.72 12.13
CA ASP A 123 10.84 11.77 13.16
C ASP A 123 9.40 12.07 13.58
N ALA A 124 9.11 13.36 13.82
CA ALA A 124 7.81 13.78 14.31
C ALA A 124 6.68 13.43 13.34
N ARG A 125 6.95 13.56 12.04
CA ARG A 125 6.01 13.25 10.97
C ARG A 125 5.78 11.73 10.86
N LEU A 126 6.83 10.91 10.96
CA LEU A 126 6.66 9.46 10.95
C LEU A 126 5.81 8.98 12.13
N PHE A 127 6.13 9.41 13.35
CA PHE A 127 5.35 8.99 14.51
C PHE A 127 3.91 9.49 14.45
N SER A 128 3.67 10.70 13.95
CA SER A 128 2.30 11.19 13.72
C SER A 128 1.55 10.29 12.74
N ALA A 129 2.19 9.88 11.64
CA ALA A 129 1.57 9.03 10.63
C ALA A 129 1.35 7.59 11.14
N LEU A 130 2.26 7.07 11.98
CA LEU A 130 2.10 5.76 12.63
C LEU A 130 0.95 5.76 13.64
N ILE A 131 0.82 6.83 14.45
CA ILE A 131 -0.29 7.00 15.39
C ILE A 131 -1.61 7.04 14.62
N GLU A 132 -1.68 7.86 13.57
CA GLU A 132 -2.86 7.92 12.69
C GLU A 132 -3.21 6.54 12.11
N GLY A 133 -2.23 5.81 11.57
CA GLY A 133 -2.45 4.45 11.06
C GLY A 133 -2.94 3.47 12.13
N ALA A 134 -2.49 3.64 13.38
CA ALA A 134 -2.93 2.86 14.53
C ALA A 134 -4.33 3.23 15.04
N GLU A 135 -4.92 4.31 14.53
CA GLU A 135 -6.30 4.73 14.84
C GLU A 135 -7.28 4.37 13.70
N LEU A 136 -6.77 3.93 12.54
CA LEU A 136 -7.59 3.53 11.39
C LEU A 136 -8.18 2.13 11.57
N GLU A 137 -9.46 2.06 11.95
CA GLU A 137 -10.21 0.81 12.07
C GLU A 137 -10.23 -0.02 10.77
N HIS A 138 -10.21 0.63 9.60
CA HIS A 138 -10.18 -0.06 8.31
C HIS A 138 -8.85 -0.80 8.03
N LEU A 139 -7.77 -0.47 8.74
CA LEU A 139 -6.47 -1.15 8.60
C LEU A 139 -6.24 -2.19 9.69
N ILE A 140 -6.51 -1.84 10.96
CA ILE A 140 -6.17 -2.67 12.13
C ILE A 140 -7.36 -3.11 12.98
N GLY A 141 -8.58 -2.68 12.63
CA GLY A 141 -9.80 -2.98 13.39
C GLY A 141 -10.28 -4.43 13.22
N PRO A 142 -11.42 -4.79 13.83
CA PRO A 142 -11.94 -6.16 13.82
C PRO A 142 -12.41 -6.64 12.43
N SER A 143 -12.63 -5.70 11.49
CA SER A 143 -13.02 -5.98 10.11
C SER A 143 -12.17 -5.15 9.14
N PRO A 144 -10.87 -5.47 9.01
CA PRO A 144 -9.98 -4.72 8.14
C PRO A 144 -10.42 -4.88 6.68
N GLN A 145 -10.22 -3.84 5.87
CA GLN A 145 -10.47 -3.92 4.43
C GLN A 145 -9.24 -4.51 3.73
N PRO A 146 -9.27 -5.79 3.29
CA PRO A 146 -8.09 -6.46 2.79
C PRO A 146 -7.52 -5.78 1.53
N GLU A 147 -8.37 -5.21 0.68
CA GLU A 147 -7.92 -4.52 -0.52
C GLU A 147 -7.18 -3.21 -0.19
N LEU A 148 -7.67 -2.44 0.79
CA LEU A 148 -7.01 -1.21 1.23
C LEU A 148 -5.65 -1.51 1.85
N LYS A 149 -5.58 -2.53 2.71
CA LYS A 149 -4.33 -2.99 3.31
C LYS A 149 -3.32 -3.37 2.23
N LEU A 150 -3.71 -4.23 1.29
CA LEU A 150 -2.85 -4.65 0.17
C LEU A 150 -2.39 -3.45 -0.67
N ALA A 151 -3.29 -2.52 -0.98
CA ALA A 151 -2.97 -1.35 -1.76
C ALA A 151 -1.96 -0.42 -1.05
N CYS A 152 -2.10 -0.23 0.26
CA CYS A 152 -1.11 0.50 1.06
C CYS A 152 0.26 -0.21 1.07
N GLU A 153 0.28 -1.54 1.25
CA GLU A 153 1.51 -2.34 1.20
C GLU A 153 2.24 -2.18 -0.13
N ILE A 154 1.50 -2.26 -1.25
CA ILE A 154 2.04 -2.05 -2.59
C ILE A 154 2.53 -0.59 -2.75
N PHE A 155 1.79 0.40 -2.24
CA PHE A 155 2.23 1.79 -2.30
C PHE A 155 3.58 1.99 -1.60
N ALA A 156 3.75 1.39 -0.41
CA ALA A 156 4.97 1.48 0.37
C ALA A 156 6.18 0.84 -0.32
N SER A 157 5.96 -0.10 -1.24
CA SER A 157 7.02 -0.72 -2.02
C SER A 157 7.36 0.00 -3.33
N VAL A 158 6.53 0.95 -3.80
CA VAL A 158 6.71 1.63 -5.09
C VAL A 158 8.13 2.17 -5.26
N ASP A 159 8.68 2.86 -4.26
CA ASP A 159 9.98 3.53 -4.42
C ASP A 159 11.17 2.55 -4.43
N PHE A 160 10.95 1.28 -4.10
CA PHE A 160 11.96 0.23 -4.19
C PHE A 160 11.99 -0.45 -5.56
N GLU A 161 11.06 -0.11 -6.45
CA GLU A 161 11.08 -0.57 -7.84
C GLU A 161 12.23 0.07 -8.62
N ALA A 162 12.95 -0.76 -9.38
CA ALA A 162 14.19 -0.35 -10.03
C ALA A 162 14.00 0.59 -11.25
N SER A 163 12.79 0.69 -11.80
CA SER A 163 12.53 1.50 -12.99
C SER A 163 11.24 2.31 -12.89
N ASN A 164 11.19 3.46 -13.56
CA ASN A 164 9.99 4.30 -13.62
C ASN A 164 8.78 3.56 -14.18
N ASN A 165 8.98 2.66 -15.15
CA ASN A 165 7.90 1.84 -15.70
C ASN A 165 7.36 0.86 -14.64
N ALA A 166 8.23 0.22 -13.86
CA ALA A 166 7.80 -0.64 -12.77
C ALA A 166 7.04 0.16 -11.70
N GLN A 167 7.57 1.31 -11.26
CA GLN A 167 6.90 2.23 -10.34
C GLN A 167 5.50 2.62 -10.84
N PHE A 168 5.41 3.04 -12.10
CA PHE A 168 4.16 3.41 -12.75
C PHE A 168 3.17 2.24 -12.77
N LEU A 169 3.59 1.05 -13.24
CA LEU A 169 2.72 -0.12 -13.30
C LEU A 169 2.23 -0.54 -11.92
N THR A 170 3.10 -0.48 -10.90
CA THR A 170 2.76 -0.76 -9.51
C THR A 170 1.68 0.22 -9.00
N LEU A 171 1.78 1.51 -9.33
CA LEU A 171 0.75 2.51 -9.02
C LEU A 171 -0.57 2.24 -9.75
N ILE A 172 -0.54 1.82 -11.02
CA ILE A 172 -1.77 1.46 -11.74
C ILE A 172 -2.42 0.21 -11.14
N SER A 173 -1.65 -0.79 -10.73
CA SER A 173 -2.19 -1.98 -10.07
C SER A 173 -2.92 -1.65 -8.77
N ILE A 174 -2.47 -0.63 -8.02
CA ILE A 174 -3.23 -0.12 -6.87
C ILE A 174 -4.60 0.41 -7.31
N LEU A 175 -4.67 1.18 -8.38
CA LEU A 175 -5.96 1.65 -8.91
C LEU A 175 -6.86 0.50 -9.34
N GLU A 176 -6.30 -0.58 -9.90
CA GLU A 176 -7.06 -1.79 -10.28
C GLU A 176 -7.64 -2.51 -9.05
N ILE A 177 -6.87 -2.64 -7.98
CA ILE A 177 -7.31 -3.21 -6.69
C ILE A 177 -8.46 -2.38 -6.10
N MET A 178 -8.33 -1.05 -6.15
CA MET A 178 -9.33 -0.16 -5.57
C MET A 178 -10.56 0.05 -6.46
N ALA A 179 -10.43 -0.13 -7.78
CA ALA A 179 -11.51 0.03 -8.75
C ALA A 179 -12.41 -1.22 -8.77
N LYS A 180 -13.15 -1.46 -7.68
CA LYS A 180 -14.11 -2.58 -7.53
C LYS A 180 -15.15 -2.55 -8.66
N PRO A 181 -15.13 -3.49 -9.63
CA PRO A 181 -16.06 -3.47 -10.76
C PRO A 181 -17.49 -3.72 -10.29
N ALA A 182 -18.40 -2.82 -10.66
CA ALA A 182 -19.81 -3.00 -10.32
C ALA A 182 -20.48 -3.99 -11.30
N PRO A 183 -21.50 -4.74 -10.86
CA PRO A 183 -22.36 -5.45 -11.79
C PRO A 183 -23.05 -4.46 -12.73
N ARG A 184 -23.28 -4.86 -13.98
CA ARG A 184 -24.04 -4.05 -14.93
C ARG A 184 -25.52 -3.94 -14.50
N PRO A 185 -26.24 -2.91 -14.94
CA PRO A 185 -27.68 -2.82 -14.74
C PRO A 185 -28.42 -4.07 -15.26
N LYS A 186 -29.51 -4.45 -14.60
CA LYS A 186 -30.28 -5.67 -14.90
C LYS A 186 -30.62 -5.85 -16.39
N PRO A 187 -31.09 -4.84 -17.14
CA PRO A 187 -31.35 -5.00 -18.57
C PRO A 187 -30.12 -5.43 -19.40
N CYS A 188 -28.92 -4.97 -19.02
CA CYS A 188 -27.69 -5.41 -19.68
C CYS A 188 -27.34 -6.86 -19.30
N LEU A 189 -27.56 -7.24 -18.03
CA LEU A 189 -27.34 -8.61 -17.57
C LEU A 189 -28.25 -9.59 -18.30
N ASP A 190 -29.51 -9.23 -18.52
CA ASP A 190 -30.49 -10.07 -19.24
C ASP A 190 -30.01 -10.34 -20.68
N ILE A 191 -29.56 -9.31 -21.39
CA ILE A 191 -29.01 -9.44 -22.75
C ILE A 191 -27.78 -10.36 -22.77
N ILE A 192 -26.89 -10.23 -21.77
CA ILE A 192 -25.68 -11.06 -21.66
C ILE A 192 -26.06 -12.51 -21.35
N GLU A 193 -27.00 -12.74 -20.44
CA GLU A 193 -27.47 -14.09 -20.07
C GLU A 193 -28.12 -14.79 -21.27
N ASP A 194 -28.97 -14.10 -22.03
CA ASP A 194 -29.57 -14.63 -23.26
C ASP A 194 -28.52 -14.94 -24.34
N ALA A 195 -27.49 -14.10 -24.46
CA ALA A 195 -26.38 -14.36 -25.37
C ALA A 195 -25.57 -15.59 -24.94
N MET A 196 -25.29 -15.73 -23.64
CA MET A 196 -24.58 -16.88 -23.10
C MET A 196 -25.35 -18.20 -23.32
N VAL A 197 -26.66 -18.21 -23.07
CA VAL A 197 -27.51 -19.40 -23.31
C VAL A 197 -27.43 -19.81 -24.79
N ARG A 198 -27.52 -18.84 -25.72
CA ARG A 198 -27.39 -19.10 -27.16
C ARG A 198 -26.01 -19.66 -27.53
N MET A 199 -24.93 -19.02 -27.09
CA MET A 199 -23.55 -19.48 -27.37
C MET A 199 -23.32 -20.91 -26.89
N LYS A 200 -23.81 -21.26 -25.70
CA LYS A 200 -23.69 -22.61 -25.15
C LYS A 200 -24.48 -23.62 -25.98
N SER A 201 -25.75 -23.31 -26.31
CA SER A 201 -26.60 -24.18 -27.12
C SER A 201 -26.04 -24.40 -28.53
N GLU A 202 -25.49 -23.35 -29.14
CA GLU A 202 -24.85 -23.44 -30.46
C GLU A 202 -23.54 -24.24 -30.39
N ALA A 203 -22.75 -24.09 -29.32
CA ALA A 203 -21.53 -24.87 -29.14
C ALA A 203 -21.82 -26.37 -29.03
N GLU A 204 -22.86 -26.75 -28.27
CA GLU A 204 -23.26 -28.15 -28.05
C GLU A 204 -23.73 -28.84 -29.33
N THR A 205 -24.30 -28.06 -30.26
CA THR A 205 -24.85 -28.58 -31.54
C THR A 205 -23.90 -28.39 -32.73
N ALA A 206 -22.84 -27.58 -32.58
CA ALA A 206 -21.85 -27.33 -33.63
C ALA A 206 -21.08 -28.61 -34.00
N MET A 207 -21.15 -29.01 -35.27
CA MET A 207 -20.40 -30.16 -35.80
C MET A 207 -18.93 -29.82 -36.09
N ASP A 208 -18.64 -28.57 -36.44
CA ASP A 208 -17.28 -28.07 -36.66
C ASP A 208 -16.56 -27.87 -35.30
N PRO A 209 -15.45 -28.59 -35.05
CA PRO A 209 -14.66 -28.44 -33.81
C PRO A 209 -14.11 -27.02 -33.60
N ALA A 210 -13.74 -26.30 -34.65
CA ALA A 210 -13.17 -24.96 -34.55
C ALA A 210 -14.24 -23.95 -34.09
N LEU A 211 -15.42 -23.98 -34.73
CA LEU A 211 -16.57 -23.19 -34.32
C LEU A 211 -17.02 -23.51 -32.89
N ARG A 212 -17.11 -24.80 -32.54
CA ARG A 212 -17.46 -25.26 -31.18
C ARG A 212 -16.52 -24.66 -30.15
N GLN A 213 -15.21 -24.73 -30.39
CA GLN A 213 -14.20 -24.18 -29.49
C GLN A 213 -14.33 -22.65 -29.36
N ALA A 214 -14.49 -21.94 -30.47
CA ALA A 214 -14.68 -20.49 -30.47
C ALA A 214 -15.92 -20.06 -29.66
N LEU A 215 -17.06 -20.75 -29.82
CA LEU A 215 -18.28 -20.46 -29.05
C LEU A 215 -18.10 -20.75 -27.55
N PHE A 216 -17.37 -21.82 -27.22
CA PHE A 216 -17.05 -22.14 -25.82
C PHE A 216 -16.16 -21.08 -25.17
N ASP A 217 -15.16 -20.58 -25.90
CA ASP A 217 -14.28 -19.52 -25.42
C ASP A 217 -15.02 -18.17 -25.31
N MET A 218 -15.92 -17.87 -26.26
CA MET A 218 -16.82 -16.71 -26.17
C MET A 218 -17.75 -16.80 -24.96
N HIS A 219 -18.37 -17.97 -24.73
CA HIS A 219 -19.24 -18.19 -23.57
C HIS A 219 -18.48 -17.99 -22.25
N LYS A 220 -17.26 -18.51 -22.14
CA LYS A 220 -16.38 -18.28 -20.98
C LYS A 220 -16.06 -16.80 -20.81
N GLY A 221 -15.71 -16.10 -21.89
CA GLY A 221 -15.41 -14.67 -21.88
C GLY A 221 -16.62 -13.81 -21.48
N ALA A 222 -17.83 -14.21 -21.89
CA ALA A 222 -19.06 -13.48 -21.61
C ALA A 222 -19.42 -13.39 -20.13
N ILE A 223 -18.90 -14.28 -19.27
CA ILE A 223 -19.02 -14.16 -17.81
C ILE A 223 -18.48 -12.81 -17.34
N HIS A 224 -17.37 -12.34 -17.91
CA HIS A 224 -16.77 -11.04 -17.58
C HIS A 224 -17.55 -9.85 -18.13
N TRP A 225 -18.47 -10.06 -19.08
CA TRP A 225 -19.33 -8.98 -19.57
C TRP A 225 -20.34 -8.55 -18.51
N LYS A 226 -20.64 -9.39 -17.50
CA LYS A 226 -21.61 -9.09 -16.44
C LYS A 226 -21.17 -7.95 -15.51
N SER A 227 -19.89 -7.59 -15.51
CA SER A 227 -19.36 -6.45 -14.76
C SER A 227 -18.93 -5.30 -15.66
N GLU A 228 -18.78 -4.12 -15.07
CA GLU A 228 -18.10 -2.99 -15.70
C GLU A 228 -16.67 -3.36 -16.13
N SER A 229 -16.16 -2.69 -17.15
CA SER A 229 -14.72 -2.79 -17.48
C SER A 229 -13.89 -2.16 -16.35
N ILE A 230 -12.65 -2.62 -16.16
CA ILE A 230 -11.72 -1.98 -15.20
C ILE A 230 -11.54 -0.50 -15.55
N ARG A 231 -11.41 -0.16 -16.83
CA ARG A 231 -11.34 1.23 -17.31
C ARG A 231 -12.53 2.07 -16.84
N SER A 232 -13.75 1.55 -16.93
CA SER A 232 -14.96 2.22 -16.43
C SER A 232 -14.95 2.33 -14.90
N SER A 233 -14.47 1.30 -14.22
CA SER A 233 -14.39 1.24 -12.76
C SER A 233 -13.38 2.24 -12.20
N VAL A 234 -12.21 2.37 -12.84
CA VAL A 234 -11.19 3.40 -12.54
C VAL A 234 -11.75 4.80 -12.75
N ARG A 235 -12.50 5.02 -13.85
CA ARG A 235 -13.17 6.31 -14.09
C ARG A 235 -14.14 6.65 -12.96
N ARG A 236 -14.98 5.69 -12.56
CA ARG A 236 -15.96 5.87 -11.49
C ARG A 236 -15.27 6.14 -10.16
N LEU A 237 -14.27 5.33 -9.79
CA LEU A 237 -13.43 5.54 -8.61
C LEU A 237 -12.86 6.96 -8.56
N ALA A 238 -12.28 7.43 -9.67
CA ALA A 238 -11.71 8.76 -9.77
C ALA A 238 -12.75 9.88 -9.59
N MET A 239 -13.93 9.72 -10.19
CA MET A 239 -15.03 10.66 -10.02
C MET A 239 -15.55 10.68 -8.57
N ASP A 240 -15.64 9.53 -7.93
CA ASP A 240 -16.10 9.40 -6.54
C ASP A 240 -15.11 10.05 -5.58
N VAL A 241 -13.80 9.76 -5.74
CA VAL A 241 -12.72 10.41 -4.98
C VAL A 241 -12.72 11.92 -5.17
N ALA A 242 -12.80 12.39 -6.41
CA ALA A 242 -12.84 13.82 -6.72
C ALA A 242 -14.05 14.53 -6.08
N ARG A 243 -15.24 13.88 -6.07
CA ARG A 243 -16.41 14.42 -5.37
C ARG A 243 -16.22 14.48 -3.87
N THR A 244 -15.66 13.43 -3.26
CA THR A 244 -15.35 13.42 -1.82
C THR A 244 -14.38 14.52 -1.45
N LEU A 245 -13.41 14.80 -2.34
CA LEU A 245 -12.49 15.91 -2.20
C LEU A 245 -13.10 17.26 -2.64
N GLY A 246 -14.35 17.34 -3.08
CA GLY A 246 -14.98 18.60 -3.47
C GLY A 246 -14.35 19.27 -4.70
N ASP A 247 -13.82 18.48 -5.65
CA ASP A 247 -13.35 18.98 -6.95
C ASP A 247 -14.53 19.56 -7.76
N PRO A 248 -14.38 20.73 -8.42
CA PRO A 248 -15.45 21.35 -9.20
C PRO A 248 -15.78 20.61 -10.51
N ASP A 249 -14.85 19.82 -11.07
CA ASP A 249 -15.07 18.99 -12.26
C ASP A 249 -14.55 17.55 -12.07
N PRO A 250 -15.26 16.71 -11.30
CA PRO A 250 -14.95 15.29 -11.16
C PRO A 250 -14.90 14.54 -12.51
N GLY A 251 -15.61 15.04 -13.53
CA GLY A 251 -15.63 14.46 -14.86
C GLY A 251 -14.29 14.58 -15.58
N ALA A 252 -13.59 15.71 -15.42
CA ALA A 252 -12.23 15.91 -15.91
C ALA A 252 -11.23 14.98 -15.21
N VAL A 253 -11.33 14.86 -13.88
CA VAL A 253 -10.49 13.94 -13.09
C VAL A 253 -10.68 12.49 -13.58
N GLY A 254 -11.93 12.06 -13.76
CA GLY A 254 -12.24 10.75 -14.32
C GLY A 254 -11.64 10.51 -15.71
N LYS A 255 -11.65 11.51 -16.60
CA LYS A 255 -11.00 11.40 -17.92
C LYS A 255 -9.48 11.27 -17.79
N SER A 256 -8.86 12.02 -16.88
CA SER A 256 -7.42 11.95 -16.63
C SER A 256 -6.99 10.59 -16.05
N ALA A 257 -7.75 10.04 -15.10
CA ALA A 257 -7.50 8.71 -14.55
C ALA A 257 -7.62 7.62 -15.63
N VAL A 258 -8.58 7.73 -16.56
CA VAL A 258 -8.70 6.80 -17.69
C VAL A 258 -7.50 6.90 -18.64
N ARG A 259 -7.03 8.11 -18.96
CA ARG A 259 -5.83 8.29 -19.80
C ARG A 259 -4.60 7.66 -19.16
N LEU A 260 -4.47 7.83 -17.84
CA LEU A 260 -3.41 7.22 -17.05
C LEU A 260 -3.50 5.68 -17.08
N TYR A 261 -4.70 5.12 -16.92
CA TYR A 261 -4.92 3.69 -17.03
C TYR A 261 -4.61 3.16 -18.44
N ASP A 262 -5.02 3.86 -19.50
CA ASP A 262 -4.75 3.47 -20.88
C ASP A 262 -3.24 3.42 -21.19
N LYS A 263 -2.45 4.31 -20.58
CA LYS A 263 -0.98 4.31 -20.69
C LYS A 263 -0.35 3.00 -20.22
N ARG A 264 -0.96 2.27 -19.28
CA ARG A 264 -0.54 0.92 -18.86
C ARG A 264 -0.41 -0.02 -20.06
N SER A 265 -1.40 -0.02 -20.96
CA SER A 265 -1.40 -0.88 -22.14
C SER A 265 -0.23 -0.56 -23.07
N LEU A 266 0.10 0.73 -23.23
CA LEU A 266 1.22 1.17 -24.07
C LEU A 266 2.57 0.77 -23.44
N VAL A 267 2.72 0.96 -22.14
CA VAL A 267 3.94 0.55 -21.41
C VAL A 267 4.16 -0.96 -21.51
N VAL A 268 3.11 -1.77 -21.26
CA VAL A 268 3.22 -3.23 -21.24
C VAL A 268 3.37 -3.82 -22.64
N HIS A 269 2.58 -3.38 -23.62
CA HIS A 269 2.51 -4.05 -24.92
C HIS A 269 3.36 -3.39 -26.00
N GLN A 270 3.68 -2.10 -25.88
CA GLN A 270 4.43 -1.36 -26.90
C GLN A 270 5.82 -0.94 -26.39
N GLY A 271 6.14 -1.23 -25.13
CA GLY A 271 7.43 -0.86 -24.53
C GLY A 271 7.61 0.64 -24.36
N GLU A 272 6.51 1.41 -24.35
CA GLU A 272 6.59 2.84 -24.08
C GLU A 272 7.09 3.11 -22.66
N THR A 273 7.70 4.27 -22.48
CA THR A 273 8.08 4.77 -21.16
C THR A 273 6.98 5.64 -20.57
N ALA A 274 6.71 5.43 -19.29
CA ALA A 274 5.95 6.39 -18.49
C ALA A 274 6.85 7.60 -18.21
N SER A 275 6.34 8.79 -18.48
CA SER A 275 7.03 10.04 -18.14
C SER A 275 7.02 10.27 -16.62
N LEU A 276 7.96 11.07 -16.14
CA LEU A 276 8.02 11.44 -14.72
C LEU A 276 6.76 12.19 -14.25
N SER A 277 6.15 13.01 -15.12
CA SER A 277 4.90 13.70 -14.81
C SER A 277 3.73 12.73 -14.68
N GLU A 278 3.63 11.72 -15.55
CA GLU A 278 2.61 10.66 -15.44
C GLU A 278 2.80 9.84 -14.17
N ALA A 279 4.04 9.45 -13.82
CA ALA A 279 4.33 8.73 -12.58
C ALA A 279 3.98 9.55 -11.33
N ARG A 280 4.33 10.84 -11.31
CA ARG A 280 3.95 11.76 -10.21
C ARG A 280 2.44 11.93 -10.11
N PHE A 281 1.75 12.09 -11.23
CA PHE A 281 0.29 12.18 -11.25
C PHE A 281 -0.36 10.89 -10.75
N ALA A 282 0.11 9.72 -11.19
CA ALA A 282 -0.36 8.42 -10.69
C ALA A 282 -0.14 8.28 -9.19
N ARG A 283 1.04 8.67 -8.69
CA ARG A 283 1.38 8.61 -7.27
C ARG A 283 0.46 9.48 -6.43
N GLN A 284 0.28 10.74 -6.83
CA GLN A 284 -0.61 11.66 -6.13
C GLN A 284 -2.06 11.16 -6.13
N PHE A 285 -2.54 10.72 -7.30
CA PHE A 285 -3.91 10.23 -7.42
C PHE A 285 -4.15 8.94 -6.61
N VAL A 286 -3.19 8.01 -6.58
CA VAL A 286 -3.24 6.83 -5.71
C VAL A 286 -3.28 7.23 -4.24
N ARG A 287 -2.50 8.23 -3.82
CA ARG A 287 -2.54 8.73 -2.43
C ARG A 287 -3.92 9.22 -2.05
N GLU A 288 -4.55 10.01 -2.91
CA GLU A 288 -5.91 10.51 -2.72
C GLU A 288 -6.94 9.37 -2.65
N VAL A 289 -6.83 8.39 -3.54
CA VAL A 289 -7.70 7.19 -3.55
C VAL A 289 -7.60 6.44 -2.22
N LEU A 290 -6.39 6.16 -1.75
CA LEU A 290 -6.17 5.42 -0.50
C LEU A 290 -6.57 6.24 0.73
N ALA A 291 -6.36 7.56 0.70
CA ALA A 291 -6.80 8.48 1.73
C ALA A 291 -8.32 8.48 1.91
N VAL A 292 -9.04 8.61 0.80
CA VAL A 292 -10.51 8.61 0.78
C VAL A 292 -11.03 7.25 1.21
N ALA A 293 -10.45 6.15 0.71
CA ALA A 293 -10.84 4.81 1.11
C ALA A 293 -10.62 4.53 2.60
N ALA A 294 -9.58 5.12 3.21
CA ALA A 294 -9.33 5.03 4.64
C ALA A 294 -10.15 6.01 5.48
N GLY A 295 -10.88 6.95 4.85
CA GLY A 295 -11.60 8.01 5.56
C GLY A 295 -10.68 9.10 6.18
N SER A 296 -9.40 9.15 5.83
CA SER A 296 -8.40 10.10 6.33
C SER A 296 -7.82 10.95 5.20
N TYR A 297 -8.67 11.74 4.54
CA TYR A 297 -8.30 12.55 3.38
C TYR A 297 -8.08 14.04 3.69
N GLU A 298 -8.51 14.51 4.87
CA GLU A 298 -8.36 15.91 5.26
C GLU A 298 -6.88 16.33 5.31
N HIS A 299 -6.03 15.48 5.87
CA HIS A 299 -4.60 15.74 6.02
C HIS A 299 -3.78 15.58 4.73
N ILE A 300 -4.38 15.07 3.66
CA ILE A 300 -3.71 14.89 2.36
C ILE A 300 -3.93 16.12 1.46
N ARG A 301 -4.95 16.96 1.73
CA ARG A 301 -5.14 18.23 1.00
C ARG A 301 -4.15 19.33 1.38
N GLU A 302 -3.55 19.27 2.57
CA GLU A 302 -2.73 20.38 3.10
C GLU A 302 -1.34 20.53 2.46
N ARG A 303 -0.93 19.64 1.53
CA ARG A 303 0.40 19.74 0.91
C ARG A 303 0.35 19.32 -0.56
N PHE A 304 0.25 20.31 -1.45
CA PHE A 304 1.32 20.77 -2.34
C PHE A 304 0.79 22.02 -3.07
N PRO A 305 1.46 23.19 -3.00
CA PRO A 305 1.11 24.28 -3.90
C PRO A 305 1.31 23.78 -5.33
N THR A 306 0.24 23.82 -6.12
CA THR A 306 0.31 23.71 -7.57
C THR A 306 1.08 24.91 -8.08
N ASN A 307 2.40 24.76 -8.23
CA ASN A 307 3.23 25.65 -9.04
C ASN A 307 3.19 25.19 -10.48
#